data_AF-M1BCT3-F1
#
_entry.id   AF-M1BCT3-F1
#
_cell.length_a   1.000
_cell.length_b   1.000
_cell.length_c   1.000
_cell.angle_alpha   90.00
_cell.angle_beta   90.00
_cell.angle_gamma   90.00
#
_symmetry.space_group_name_H-M   'P 1'
#
loop_
_entity.id
_entity.type
_entity.pdbx_description
1 polymer ?
#
loop_
_entity_poly.entity_id
_entity_poly.type
_entity_poly.pdbx_seq_one_letter_code
_entity_poly.pdbx_strand_id
1 'polypeptide(L)'
;MRETSIKQVSIAKKEGHEKNVVRFEAVDVTKLAYLRPDGHPGPYMHPFPFANGIQERVQNDCVHWCLPGPIDTWNEILMQVMIKKMDNLR
;
A
#
# COMPACT_ATOMS: atom_id res chain seq x y z
N MET A 1 6.34 -9.56 9.41
CA MET A 1 5.53 -9.62 8.16
C MET A 1 6.27 -9.09 6.94
N ARG A 2 6.72 -7.82 6.89
CA ARG A 2 7.45 -7.27 5.72
C ARG A 2 8.61 -8.14 5.25
N GLU A 3 9.50 -8.55 6.14
CA GLU A 3 10.68 -9.36 5.79
C GLU A 3 10.29 -10.66 5.06
N THR A 4 9.30 -11.38 5.58
CA THR A 4 8.74 -12.58 4.95
C THR A 4 8.19 -12.26 3.56
N SER A 5 7.41 -11.18 3.39
CA SER A 5 6.87 -10.77 2.10
C SER A 5 7.98 -10.46 1.08
N ILE A 6 9.01 -9.72 1.48
CA ILE A 6 10.16 -9.40 0.61
C ILE A 6 10.94 -10.66 0.25
N LYS A 7 11.13 -11.59 1.20
CA LYS A 7 11.76 -12.89 0.93
C LYS A 7 10.98 -13.67 -0.13
N GLN A 8 9.66 -13.75 -0.02
CA GLN A 8 8.82 -14.45 -1.00
C GLN A 8 8.88 -13.79 -2.39
N VAL A 9 8.87 -12.45 -2.47
CA VAL A 9 9.04 -11.75 -3.74
C VAL A 9 10.41 -12.04 -4.36
N SER A 10 11.48 -12.14 -3.55
CA SER A 10 12.82 -12.48 -4.07
C SER A 10 12.87 -13.90 -4.66
N ILE A 11 12.17 -14.85 -4.03
CA ILE A 11 12.05 -16.23 -4.52
C ILE A 11 11.29 -16.23 -5.84
N ALA A 12 10.12 -15.59 -5.89
CA ALA A 12 9.31 -15.48 -7.10
C ALA A 12 10.07 -14.78 -8.24
N LYS A 13 10.86 -13.75 -7.94
CA LYS A 13 11.71 -13.05 -8.92
C LYS A 13 12.78 -13.97 -9.51
N LYS A 14 13.45 -14.76 -8.66
CA LYS A 14 14.46 -15.74 -9.11
C LYS A 14 13.82 -16.81 -10.00
N GLU A 15 12.74 -17.45 -9.53
CA GLU A 15 12.09 -18.52 -10.30
C GLU A 15 11.46 -18.03 -11.60
N GLY A 16 10.82 -16.86 -11.58
CA GLY A 16 10.22 -16.25 -12.77
C GLY A 16 11.26 -15.91 -13.84
N HIS A 17 12.44 -15.44 -13.42
CA HIS A 17 13.59 -15.18 -14.29
C HIS A 17 14.20 -16.47 -14.85
N GLU A 18 14.47 -17.47 -13.99
CA GLU A 18 15.06 -18.76 -14.42
C GLU A 18 14.20 -19.50 -15.43
N LYS A 19 12.86 -19.42 -15.29
CA LYS A 19 11.91 -20.04 -16.21
C LYS A 19 11.58 -19.16 -17.42
N ASN A 20 12.04 -17.90 -17.44
CA ASN A 20 11.71 -16.89 -18.44
C ASN A 20 10.19 -16.73 -18.70
N VAL A 21 9.37 -16.89 -17.66
CA VAL A 21 7.90 -16.88 -17.77
C VAL A 21 7.33 -15.51 -17.39
N VAL A 22 7.78 -14.96 -16.26
CA VAL A 22 7.23 -13.73 -15.67
C VAL A 22 8.28 -13.01 -14.84
N ARG A 23 8.20 -11.68 -14.80
CA ARG A 23 9.04 -10.84 -13.94
C ARG A 23 8.26 -10.41 -12.70
N PHE A 24 8.80 -10.72 -11.52
CA PHE A 24 8.27 -10.25 -10.24
C PHE A 24 9.11 -9.12 -9.65
N GLU A 25 8.44 -8.11 -9.10
CA GLU A 25 9.04 -7.03 -8.31
C GLU A 25 8.02 -6.58 -7.25
N ALA A 26 8.49 -6.00 -6.14
CA ALA A 26 7.63 -5.38 -5.14
C ALA A 26 7.66 -3.85 -5.25
N VAL A 27 6.49 -3.22 -5.15
CA VAL A 27 6.41 -1.80 -4.78
C VAL A 27 6.36 -1.72 -3.27
N ASP A 28 7.53 -1.64 -2.64
CA ASP A 28 7.62 -1.61 -1.18
C ASP A 28 7.32 -0.22 -0.62
N VAL A 29 6.04 0.00 -0.31
CA VAL A 29 5.56 1.23 0.31
C VAL A 29 5.63 1.21 1.83
N THR A 30 6.20 0.18 2.46
CA THR A 30 6.07 0.00 3.93
C THR A 30 6.59 1.21 4.71
N LYS A 31 7.74 1.77 4.29
CA LYS A 31 8.31 2.96 4.94
C LYS A 31 7.45 4.21 4.70
N LEU A 32 6.89 4.36 3.50
CA LEU A 32 6.00 5.48 3.17
C LEU A 32 4.70 5.40 3.98
N ALA A 33 4.10 4.21 4.05
CA ALA A 33 2.91 3.95 4.86
C ALA A 33 3.15 4.25 6.34
N TYR A 34 4.29 3.81 6.88
CA TYR A 34 4.65 4.06 8.28
C TYR A 34 4.76 5.55 8.63
N LEU A 35 5.13 6.40 7.68
CA LEU A 35 5.25 7.85 7.87
C LEU A 35 3.91 8.59 7.78
N ARG A 36 2.80 7.89 7.51
CA ARG A 36 1.49 8.50 7.25
C ARG A 36 0.40 8.04 8.22
N PRO A 37 0.58 8.04 9.56
CA PRO A 37 -0.50 7.70 10.47
C PRO A 37 -1.71 8.66 10.36
N ASP A 38 -1.49 9.86 9.82
CA ASP A 38 -2.53 10.86 9.51
C ASP A 38 -3.46 10.44 8.35
N GLY A 39 -3.06 9.47 7.52
CA GLY A 39 -3.85 9.02 6.38
C GLY A 39 -4.97 8.05 6.72
N HIS A 40 -5.10 7.66 7.99
CA HIS A 40 -6.13 6.72 8.45
C HIS A 40 -7.46 7.42 8.74
N PRO A 41 -8.61 6.74 8.54
CA PRO A 41 -9.92 7.33 8.81
C PRO A 41 -10.21 7.52 10.30
N GLY A 42 -9.50 6.82 11.20
CA GLY A 42 -9.75 6.91 12.63
C GLY A 42 -11.22 6.56 12.94
N PRO A 43 -12.01 7.47 13.54
CA PRO A 43 -13.44 7.25 13.78
C PRO A 43 -14.32 7.44 12.54
N TYR A 44 -13.81 8.05 11.48
CA TYR A 44 -14.59 8.46 10.30
C TYR A 44 -14.66 7.37 9.22
N MET A 45 -14.57 6.09 9.61
CA MET A 45 -14.84 4.99 8.69
C MET A 45 -16.29 5.01 8.18
N HIS A 46 -17.20 5.62 8.96
CA HIS A 46 -18.59 5.86 8.58
C HIS A 46 -18.96 7.34 8.74
N PRO A 47 -19.96 7.85 8.00
CA PRO A 47 -20.45 9.21 8.16
C PRO A 47 -20.97 9.49 9.57
N PHE A 48 -20.72 10.69 10.07
CA PHE A 48 -21.24 11.20 11.35
C PHE A 48 -21.00 10.26 12.55
N PRO A 49 -19.75 9.85 12.83
CA PRO A 49 -19.46 8.86 13.88
C PRO A 49 -19.86 9.30 15.30
N PHE A 50 -20.18 10.58 15.47
CA PHE A 50 -20.58 11.18 16.75
C PHE A 50 -22.01 11.74 16.74
N ALA A 51 -22.86 11.35 15.77
CA ALA A 51 -24.25 11.81 15.71
C ALA A 51 -25.04 11.53 17.01
N ASN A 52 -24.69 10.45 17.71
CA ASN A 52 -25.30 10.05 18.99
C ASN A 52 -24.46 10.47 20.21
N GLY A 53 -23.57 11.46 20.05
CA GLY A 53 -22.61 11.87 21.06
C GLY A 53 -21.28 11.11 21.00
N ILE A 54 -20.31 11.56 21.79
CA ILE A 54 -18.97 10.97 21.87
C ILE A 54 -18.99 9.84 22.90
N GLN A 55 -18.62 8.64 22.49
CA GLN A 55 -18.50 7.48 23.37
C GLN A 55 -17.21 7.56 24.22
N GLU A 56 -17.20 6.91 25.38
CA GLU A 56 -16.02 6.81 26.25
C GLU A 56 -14.81 6.20 25.52
N ARG A 57 -15.06 5.29 24.58
CA ARG A 57 -14.05 4.73 23.68
C ARG A 57 -14.41 5.03 22.24
N VAL A 58 -13.49 5.68 21.55
CA VAL A 58 -13.61 5.95 20.12
C VAL A 58 -12.93 4.82 19.35
N GLN A 59 -13.69 4.11 18.52
CA GLN A 59 -13.15 3.14 17.57
C GLN A 59 -12.21 3.88 16.60
N ASN A 60 -10.96 3.44 16.49
CA ASN A 60 -10.01 3.96 15.51
C ASN A 60 -9.60 2.84 14.56
N ASP A 61 -9.88 3.02 13.28
CA ASP A 61 -9.31 2.17 12.25
C ASP A 61 -7.91 2.69 11.87
N CYS A 62 -6.89 1.89 12.16
CA CYS A 62 -5.49 2.16 11.86
C CYS A 62 -4.92 1.25 10.74
N VAL A 63 -5.81 0.64 9.94
CA VAL A 63 -5.43 -0.30 8.87
C VAL A 63 -5.83 0.27 7.51
N HIS A 64 -7.04 0.80 7.40
CA HIS A 64 -7.58 1.39 6.18
C HIS A 64 -7.11 2.83 6.00
N TRP A 65 -7.25 3.35 4.79
CA TRP A 65 -6.77 4.68 4.39
C TRP A 65 -7.93 5.53 3.89
N CYS A 66 -7.93 6.81 4.25
CA CYS A 66 -8.82 7.79 3.65
C CYS A 66 -8.55 7.94 2.15
N LEU A 67 -9.59 8.34 1.41
CA LEU A 67 -9.48 8.80 0.03
C LEU A 67 -10.07 10.21 -0.10
N PRO A 68 -9.37 11.16 -0.75
CA PRO A 68 -7.99 11.04 -1.26
C PRO A 68 -6.97 10.88 -0.11
N GLY A 69 -5.84 10.21 -0.37
CA GLY A 69 -4.89 9.85 0.68
C GLY A 69 -3.62 9.13 0.22
N PRO A 70 -2.85 8.51 1.15
CA PRO A 70 -1.55 7.89 0.84
C PRO A 70 -1.59 6.82 -0.25
N ILE A 71 -2.73 6.13 -0.39
CA ILE A 71 -2.96 5.16 -1.47
C ILE A 71 -2.75 5.79 -2.86
N ASP A 72 -3.14 7.05 -3.04
CA ASP A 72 -3.01 7.74 -4.33
C ASP A 72 -1.53 7.90 -4.72
N THR A 73 -0.67 8.25 -3.76
CA THR A 73 0.79 8.31 -3.96
C THR A 73 1.36 6.93 -4.30
N TRP A 74 0.89 5.87 -3.67
CA TRP A 74 1.37 4.50 -3.96
C TRP A 74 0.99 4.08 -5.38
N ASN A 75 -0.23 4.41 -5.81
CA ASN A 75 -0.72 4.17 -7.16
C ASN A 75 0.09 4.95 -8.19
N GLU A 76 0.44 6.22 -7.90
CA GLU A 76 1.30 7.01 -8.77
C GLU A 76 2.70 6.40 -8.91
N ILE A 77 3.33 5.97 -7.80
CA ILE A 77 4.63 5.28 -7.82
C ILE A 77 4.55 4.00 -8.67
N LEU A 78 3.50 3.18 -8.48
CA LEU A 78 3.29 1.98 -9.27
C LEU A 78 3.20 2.31 -10.76
N MET A 79 2.40 3.30 -11.13
CA MET A 79 2.21 3.73 -12.51
C MET A 79 3.54 4.22 -13.13
N GLN A 80 4.31 5.03 -12.41
CA GLN A 80 5.63 5.50 -12.85
C GLN A 80 6.62 4.34 -13.06
N VAL A 81 6.61 3.33 -12.17
CA VAL A 81 7.44 2.12 -12.33
C VAL A 81 7.03 1.32 -13.57
N MET A 82 5.73 1.21 -13.85
CA MET A 82 5.23 0.50 -15.03
C MET A 82 5.59 1.23 -16.33
N ILE A 83 5.36 2.54 -16.40
CA ILE A 83 5.71 3.37 -17.56
C ILE A 83 7.20 3.26 -17.86
N LYS A 84 8.06 3.49 -16.85
CA LYS A 84 9.52 3.40 -17.02
C LYS A 84 9.97 2.03 -17.52
N LYS A 85 9.31 0.95 -17.09
CA LYS A 85 9.63 -0.40 -17.58
C LYS A 85 9.18 -0.63 -19.01
N MET A 86 7.99 -0.14 -19.39
CA MET A 86 7.50 -0.24 -20.76
C MET A 86 8.38 0.53 -21.74
N ASP A 87 8.87 1.71 -21.34
CA ASP A 87 9.78 2.51 -22.17
C ASP A 87 11.13 1.82 -22.36
N ASN A 88 11.66 1.13 -21.35
CA ASN A 88 12.89 0.34 -21.47
C ASN A 88 12.74 -0.96 -22.30
N LEU A 89 11.52 -1.30 -22.73
CA LEU A 89 11.24 -2.44 -23.61
C LEU A 89 11.00 -2.02 -25.06
N ARG A 90 10.90 -0.72 -25.33
CA ARG A 90 10.86 -0.15 -26.68
C ARG A 90 12.27 0.12 -27.18
#